data_AF-A0A8J3NE01-F1
#
_entry.id   AF-A0A8J3NE01-F1
#
_cell.length_a   1.000
_cell.length_b   1.000
_cell.length_c   1.000
_cell.angle_alpha   90.00
_cell.angle_beta   90.00
_cell.angle_gamma   90.00
#
_symmetry.space_group_name_H-M   'P 1'
#
loop_
_entity.id
_entity.type
_entity.pdbx_description
1 polymer ?
#
loop_
_entity_poly.entity_id
_entity_poly.type
_entity_poly.pdbx_seq_one_letter_code
_entity_poly.pdbx_strand_id
1 'polypeptide(L)'
;MTMNQAPSRVRAVARVGADPAPTGRGPATFLRRRRHGYLGPVSVLQLVLIEALIVGVLVLFRHSLVLLIVGCLLAATVLVLTFARSGGRWWLERMLLRRQYRRRKGSSHLPADDSRLVSLHRLVPDLTIRTVEGPGGTEVGIGRDGAGSFAVVAIAPQAGLNGDPLGDIPLSKLAGLVQDAEQPGAVLQVVRHSVPATGAGPGGQPAADSYRELASRYGVGMAADQATWVAIRFDARTVAEASVGAPDDSAEIPLMLSVLVRRVGKVLRRSGLEYQVLSADGLIEALTRSCELEQPPPGPQPRNAESWTGWRSASLLHACFWVSGWPDLRNSGAFLDEMSRTQAALTSVALILAPLGDLIELRCLLRVASEPSLLDQTCSAARQAVSRSGGSVFRLDGEQAPAVYATAPTGGGAR
;
A
#
# COMPACT_ATOMS: atom_id res chain seq x y z
N MET A 1 -0.96 -34.87 -11.47
CA MET A 1 -0.24 -34.26 -10.33
C MET A 1 0.09 -32.82 -10.72
N THR A 2 -0.90 -31.94 -10.59
CA THR A 2 -0.86 -30.55 -11.08
C THR A 2 -0.19 -29.66 -10.06
N MET A 3 0.99 -29.12 -10.43
CA MET A 3 1.76 -28.15 -9.65
C MET A 3 0.94 -26.87 -9.47
N ASN A 4 0.36 -26.70 -8.29
CA ASN A 4 -0.39 -25.52 -7.88
C ASN A 4 0.59 -24.37 -7.60
N GLN A 5 0.97 -23.61 -8.65
CA GLN A 5 1.79 -22.41 -8.51
C GLN A 5 0.96 -21.25 -7.94
N ALA A 6 1.18 -20.91 -6.67
CA ALA A 6 0.56 -19.77 -5.99
C ALA A 6 1.55 -18.58 -5.84
N PRO A 7 1.07 -17.33 -5.91
CA PRO A 7 1.81 -16.18 -6.43
C PRO A 7 2.90 -15.66 -5.49
N SER A 8 4.03 -15.27 -6.08
CA SER A 8 5.07 -14.48 -5.39
C SER A 8 4.56 -13.05 -5.20
N ARG A 9 5.18 -12.24 -4.32
CA ARG A 9 5.00 -10.77 -4.35
C ARG A 9 5.34 -10.27 -5.75
N VAL A 10 4.34 -10.13 -6.63
CA VAL A 10 4.50 -9.60 -7.96
C VAL A 10 4.48 -8.10 -7.81
N ARG A 11 5.64 -7.49 -8.03
CA ARG A 11 5.71 -6.08 -8.40
C ARG A 11 5.39 -6.07 -9.90
N ALA A 12 4.23 -5.52 -10.25
CA ALA A 12 3.88 -5.31 -11.64
C ALA A 12 4.71 -4.11 -12.12
N VAL A 13 5.27 -4.17 -13.32
CA VAL A 13 6.05 -3.09 -13.90
C VAL A 13 5.39 -2.70 -15.21
N ALA A 14 4.92 -1.46 -15.35
CA ALA A 14 4.30 -0.95 -16.58
C ALA A 14 5.31 -0.10 -17.36
N ARG A 15 5.32 -0.22 -18.69
CA ARG A 15 6.00 0.72 -19.59
C ARG A 15 5.00 1.80 -19.99
N VAL A 16 5.27 3.05 -19.62
CA VAL A 16 4.48 4.20 -20.06
C VAL A 16 5.32 4.92 -21.12
N GLY A 17 4.90 4.86 -22.38
CA GLY A 17 5.57 5.59 -23.46
C GLY A 17 5.11 7.04 -23.50
N ALA A 18 6.04 7.98 -23.59
CA ALA A 18 5.79 9.40 -23.83
C ALA A 18 5.94 9.73 -25.33
N ASP A 19 5.02 10.57 -25.82
CA ASP A 19 4.91 11.30 -27.10
C ASP A 19 4.37 10.67 -28.41
N PRO A 20 3.70 11.47 -29.27
CA PRO A 20 2.80 11.01 -30.34
C PRO A 20 3.37 11.22 -31.76
N ALA A 21 3.60 10.15 -32.52
CA ALA A 21 3.66 10.16 -34.00
C ALA A 21 3.49 8.74 -34.57
N PRO A 22 3.05 8.57 -35.83
CA PRO A 22 2.09 7.54 -36.22
C PRO A 22 2.73 6.21 -36.64
N THR A 23 1.90 5.16 -36.60
CA THR A 23 2.13 3.78 -37.02
C THR A 23 2.78 2.83 -36.00
N GLY A 24 1.91 2.09 -35.31
CA GLY A 24 2.14 0.71 -34.84
C GLY A 24 3.28 0.46 -33.86
N ARG A 25 3.05 0.65 -32.56
CA ARG A 25 3.87 -0.01 -31.51
C ARG A 25 3.00 -0.46 -30.33
N GLY A 26 3.22 -1.72 -29.93
CA GLY A 26 2.30 -2.58 -29.18
C GLY A 26 1.98 -2.19 -27.73
N PRO A 27 1.06 -2.94 -27.09
CA PRO A 27 0.48 -2.61 -25.79
C PRO A 27 1.55 -2.56 -24.69
N ALA A 28 1.40 -1.62 -23.75
CA ALA A 28 2.09 -1.68 -22.47
C ALA A 28 1.84 -3.08 -21.87
N THR A 29 2.88 -3.72 -21.31
CA THR A 29 2.79 -5.04 -20.69
C THR A 29 3.25 -4.96 -19.24
N PHE A 30 2.46 -5.47 -18.30
CA PHE A 30 2.90 -5.63 -16.92
C PHE A 30 3.98 -6.71 -16.87
N LEU A 31 5.24 -6.31 -16.65
CA LEU A 31 6.33 -7.23 -16.42
C LEU A 31 6.41 -7.57 -14.93
N ARG A 32 6.46 -8.87 -14.62
CA ARG A 32 6.66 -9.38 -13.25
C ARG A 32 8.12 -9.20 -12.85
N ARG A 33 8.43 -8.28 -11.92
CA ARG A 33 9.82 -8.09 -11.45
C ARG A 33 10.32 -9.34 -10.70
N ARG A 34 11.48 -9.86 -11.10
CA ARG A 34 12.25 -10.84 -10.31
C ARG A 34 12.95 -10.12 -9.15
N ARG A 35 12.81 -10.66 -7.93
CA ARG A 35 13.42 -10.13 -6.70
C ARG A 35 14.95 -10.35 -6.80
N HIS A 36 15.75 -9.30 -6.59
CA HIS A 36 17.22 -9.45 -6.51
C HIS A 36 17.58 -10.38 -5.34
N GLY A 37 18.55 -11.28 -5.55
CA GLY A 37 18.94 -12.32 -4.58
C GLY A 37 18.17 -13.64 -4.67
N TYR A 38 17.28 -13.79 -5.66
CA TYR A 38 16.51 -15.00 -5.93
C TYR A 38 16.73 -15.49 -7.37
N LEU A 39 17.16 -16.74 -7.52
CA LEU A 39 17.20 -17.44 -8.80
C LEU A 39 15.90 -18.23 -8.92
N GLY A 40 14.89 -17.61 -9.55
CA GLY A 40 13.55 -18.20 -9.65
C GLY A 40 12.86 -18.26 -8.28
N PRO A 41 12.34 -19.43 -7.85
CA PRO A 41 11.68 -19.57 -6.56
C PRO A 41 12.66 -19.78 -5.39
N VAL A 42 13.98 -19.79 -5.58
CA VAL A 42 14.96 -20.14 -4.53
C VAL A 42 15.92 -18.97 -4.29
N SER A 43 16.23 -18.64 -3.02
CA SER A 43 17.21 -17.60 -2.70
C SER A 43 18.64 -18.10 -2.87
N VAL A 44 19.58 -17.21 -3.18
CA VAL A 44 21.02 -17.56 -3.24
C VAL A 44 21.50 -18.13 -1.90
N LEU A 45 20.98 -17.60 -0.79
CA LEU A 45 21.26 -18.12 0.55
C LEU A 45 20.80 -19.59 0.72
N GLN A 46 19.65 -19.98 0.16
CA GLN A 46 19.16 -21.35 0.23
C GLN A 46 20.02 -22.32 -0.57
N LEU A 47 20.55 -21.88 -1.72
CA LEU A 47 21.53 -22.65 -2.50
C LEU A 47 22.81 -22.89 -1.69
N VAL A 48 23.38 -21.83 -1.10
CA VAL A 48 24.57 -21.94 -0.25
C VAL A 48 24.33 -22.85 0.96
N LEU A 49 23.12 -22.80 1.55
CA LEU A 49 22.78 -23.60 2.72
C LEU A 49 22.58 -25.09 2.37
N ILE A 50 22.01 -25.38 1.20
CA ILE A 50 21.98 -26.74 0.64
C ILE A 50 23.40 -27.25 0.40
N GLU A 51 24.25 -26.43 -0.23
CA GLU A 51 25.63 -26.81 -0.55
C GLU A 51 26.45 -27.09 0.72
N ALA A 52 26.34 -26.24 1.73
CA ALA A 52 26.97 -26.46 3.04
C ALA A 52 26.47 -27.72 3.74
N LEU A 53 25.17 -28.04 3.61
CA LEU A 53 24.59 -29.27 4.15
C LEU A 53 25.11 -30.53 3.45
N ILE A 54 25.21 -30.50 2.12
CA ILE A 54 25.77 -31.61 1.33
C ILE A 54 27.23 -31.85 1.72
N VAL A 55 28.03 -30.78 1.82
CA VAL A 55 29.43 -30.86 2.25
C VAL A 55 29.53 -31.41 3.68
N GLY A 56 28.70 -30.93 4.61
CA GLY A 56 28.67 -31.43 5.98
C GLY A 56 28.37 -32.92 6.07
N VAL A 57 27.36 -33.41 5.34
CA VAL A 57 27.00 -34.84 5.29
C VAL A 57 28.12 -35.68 4.68
N LEU A 58 28.77 -35.19 3.62
CA LEU A 58 29.93 -35.86 2.99
C LEU A 58 31.12 -35.98 3.96
N VAL A 59 31.38 -34.97 4.78
CA VAL A 59 32.43 -35.02 5.81
C VAL A 59 32.08 -36.03 6.90
N LEU A 60 30.81 -36.07 7.34
CA LEU A 60 30.32 -36.98 8.38
C LEU A 60 30.31 -38.45 7.94
N PHE A 61 30.16 -38.73 6.63
CA PHE A 61 30.20 -40.08 6.06
C PHE A 61 31.49 -40.85 6.39
N ARG A 62 32.61 -40.15 6.61
CA ARG A 62 33.90 -40.77 6.89
C ARG A 62 34.13 -41.19 8.34
N HIS A 63 33.28 -40.78 9.28
CA HIS A 63 33.54 -40.95 10.72
C HIS A 63 32.71 -42.06 11.39
N SER A 64 31.38 -42.00 11.36
CA SER A 64 30.53 -43.06 11.94
C SER A 64 29.10 -43.01 11.42
N LEU A 65 28.44 -44.17 11.37
CA LEU A 65 27.07 -44.32 10.86
C LEU A 65 26.05 -43.55 11.73
N VAL A 66 26.27 -43.47 13.04
CA VAL A 66 25.44 -42.71 13.98
C VAL A 66 25.54 -41.19 13.73
N LEU A 67 26.76 -40.67 13.54
CA LEU A 67 26.98 -39.26 13.20
C LEU A 67 26.34 -38.89 11.86
N LEU A 68 26.37 -39.80 10.89
CA LEU A 68 25.70 -39.61 9.61
C LEU A 68 24.17 -39.55 9.77
N ILE A 69 23.56 -40.46 10.54
CA ILE A 69 22.11 -40.44 10.77
C ILE A 69 21.69 -39.13 11.44
N VAL A 70 22.39 -38.71 12.50
CA VAL A 70 22.10 -37.45 13.20
C VAL A 70 22.31 -36.25 12.28
N GLY A 71 23.39 -36.23 11.50
CA GLY A 71 23.67 -35.19 10.51
C GLY A 71 22.58 -35.08 9.44
N CYS A 72 22.13 -36.21 8.89
CA CYS A 72 21.03 -36.26 7.93
C CYS A 72 19.70 -35.80 8.52
N LEU A 73 19.40 -36.16 9.78
CA LEU A 73 18.17 -35.74 10.46
C LEU A 73 18.17 -34.23 10.71
N LEU A 74 19.30 -33.68 11.13
CA LEU A 74 19.49 -32.25 11.35
C LEU A 74 19.45 -31.48 10.03
N ALA A 75 20.08 -32.02 8.98
CA ALA A 75 20.02 -31.54 7.61
C ALA A 75 18.58 -31.48 7.08
N ALA A 76 17.85 -32.58 7.19
CA ALA A 76 16.46 -32.68 6.78
C ALA A 76 15.58 -31.70 7.58
N THR A 77 15.81 -31.55 8.88
CA THR A 77 15.09 -30.59 9.73
C THR A 77 15.34 -29.15 9.28
N VAL A 78 16.60 -28.78 9.01
CA VAL A 78 16.97 -27.46 8.49
C VAL A 78 16.37 -27.25 7.10
N LEU A 79 16.38 -28.26 6.24
CA LEU A 79 15.76 -28.21 4.91
C LEU A 79 14.26 -28.00 5.03
N VAL A 80 13.57 -28.76 5.89
CA VAL A 80 12.14 -28.59 6.15
C VAL A 80 11.86 -27.19 6.70
N LEU A 81 12.64 -26.67 7.65
CA LEU A 81 12.47 -25.31 8.18
C LEU A 81 12.72 -24.21 7.15
N THR A 82 13.71 -24.38 6.26
CA THR A 82 14.04 -23.40 5.21
C THR A 82 13.09 -23.46 4.03
N PHE A 83 12.59 -24.64 3.67
CA PHE A 83 11.66 -24.86 2.56
C PHE A 83 10.19 -24.93 2.99
N ALA A 84 9.88 -24.93 4.30
CA ALA A 84 8.51 -24.87 4.81
C ALA A 84 7.83 -23.57 4.37
N ARG A 85 7.08 -23.68 3.29
CA ARG A 85 6.29 -22.61 2.69
C ARG A 85 4.85 -22.80 3.15
N SER A 86 4.26 -21.79 3.79
CA SER A 86 2.83 -21.81 4.10
C SER A 86 2.24 -20.42 3.81
N GLY A 87 1.11 -20.40 3.10
CA GLY A 87 0.39 -19.17 2.75
C GLY A 87 1.16 -18.21 1.82
N GLY A 88 2.03 -18.73 0.93
CA GLY A 88 2.78 -17.90 -0.03
C GLY A 88 4.00 -17.15 0.54
N ARG A 89 4.28 -17.29 1.85
CA ARG A 89 5.42 -16.67 2.54
C ARG A 89 6.37 -17.73 3.10
N TRP A 90 7.67 -17.43 3.13
CA TRP A 90 8.68 -18.30 3.73
C TRP A 90 8.56 -18.25 5.26
N TRP A 91 8.92 -19.35 5.95
CA TRP A 91 8.90 -19.36 7.42
C TRP A 91 9.81 -18.29 8.04
N LEU A 92 10.99 -18.05 7.45
CA LEU A 92 11.90 -16.98 7.86
C LEU A 92 11.28 -15.58 7.69
N GLU A 93 10.58 -15.34 6.58
CA GLU A 93 9.86 -14.08 6.35
C GLU A 93 8.78 -13.89 7.43
N ARG A 94 8.02 -14.95 7.75
CA ARG A 94 7.06 -14.92 8.87
C ARG A 94 7.71 -14.69 10.23
N MET A 95 8.88 -15.26 10.49
CA MET A 95 9.60 -15.06 11.75
C MET A 95 10.08 -13.61 11.89
N LEU A 96 10.64 -13.03 10.82
CA LEU A 96 11.04 -11.62 10.78
C LEU A 96 9.85 -10.70 11.02
N LEU A 97 8.72 -10.96 10.35
CA LEU A 97 7.48 -10.21 10.56
C LEU A 97 6.96 -10.34 12.00
N ARG A 98 6.99 -11.53 12.59
CA ARG A 98 6.67 -11.73 14.02
C ARG A 98 7.59 -10.97 14.94
N ARG A 99 8.88 -10.85 14.62
CA ARG A 99 9.85 -10.08 15.41
C ARG A 99 9.59 -8.59 15.30
N GLN A 100 9.36 -8.08 14.08
CA GLN A 100 9.03 -6.67 13.84
C GLN A 100 7.71 -6.29 14.52
N TYR A 101 6.66 -7.11 14.36
CA TYR A 101 5.39 -6.94 15.07
C TYR A 101 5.57 -6.88 16.59
N ARG A 102 6.35 -7.81 17.18
CA ARG A 102 6.64 -7.81 18.62
C ARG A 102 7.40 -6.57 19.07
N ARG A 103 8.35 -6.07 18.26
CA ARG A 103 9.06 -4.82 18.55
C ARG A 103 8.12 -3.63 18.56
N ARG A 104 7.24 -3.51 17.56
CA ARG A 104 6.23 -2.43 17.49
C ARG A 104 5.27 -2.45 18.68
N LYS A 105 4.87 -3.64 19.14
CA LYS A 105 4.00 -3.78 20.32
C LYS A 105 4.67 -3.33 21.64
N GLY A 106 6.01 -3.28 21.69
CA GLY A 106 6.77 -2.93 22.89
C GLY A 106 7.34 -1.51 22.91
N SER A 107 7.22 -0.74 21.84
CA SER A 107 7.72 0.65 21.79
C SER A 107 6.73 1.58 22.48
N SER A 108 7.14 2.15 23.62
CA SER A 108 6.38 3.20 24.32
C SER A 108 6.47 4.52 23.55
N HIS A 109 5.34 5.21 23.45
CA HIS A 109 5.19 6.43 22.65
C HIS A 109 5.79 7.66 23.37
N LEU A 110 6.45 8.54 22.61
CA LEU A 110 6.82 9.87 23.08
C LEU A 110 5.57 10.77 23.15
N PRO A 111 5.48 11.67 24.14
CA PRO A 111 4.39 12.66 24.18
C PRO A 111 4.46 13.58 22.95
N ALA A 112 3.32 13.78 22.29
CA ALA A 112 3.19 14.68 21.15
C ALA A 112 2.77 16.07 21.64
N ASP A 113 3.42 17.12 21.12
CA ASP A 113 3.08 18.52 21.44
C ASP A 113 1.73 18.96 20.84
N ASP A 114 1.28 18.33 19.74
CA ASP A 114 -0.01 18.62 19.11
C ASP A 114 -1.05 17.53 19.40
N SER A 115 -2.11 17.92 20.12
CA SER A 115 -3.27 17.10 20.45
C SER A 115 -3.92 16.40 19.25
N ARG A 116 -3.85 17.02 18.05
CA ARG A 116 -4.43 16.47 16.81
C ARG A 116 -3.65 15.28 16.26
N LEU A 117 -2.34 15.25 16.51
CA LEU A 117 -1.47 14.19 16.01
C LEU A 117 -1.38 12.99 16.96
N VAL A 118 -1.91 13.06 18.18
CA VAL A 118 -1.78 12.00 19.20
C VAL A 118 -2.25 10.63 18.69
N SER A 119 -3.36 10.60 17.95
CA SER A 119 -3.88 9.35 17.36
C SER A 119 -3.01 8.86 16.19
N LEU A 120 -2.44 9.77 15.39
CA LEU A 120 -1.55 9.45 14.26
C LEU A 120 -0.19 8.93 14.74
N HIS A 121 0.37 9.50 15.81
CA HIS A 121 1.64 9.06 16.41
C HIS A 121 1.59 7.62 16.95
N ARG A 122 0.40 7.06 17.18
CA ARG A 122 0.25 5.64 17.50
C ARG A 122 0.52 4.74 16.30
N LEU A 123 0.20 5.20 15.09
CA LEU A 123 0.51 4.51 13.85
C LEU A 123 1.95 4.79 13.40
N VAL A 124 2.37 6.05 13.47
CA VAL A 124 3.67 6.55 12.97
C VAL A 124 4.28 7.52 13.97
N PRO A 125 5.11 7.03 14.91
CA PRO A 125 5.64 7.82 16.01
C PRO A 125 6.56 8.99 15.62
N ASP A 126 7.11 8.96 14.41
CA ASP A 126 8.08 9.94 13.89
C ASP A 126 7.45 10.91 12.86
N LEU A 127 6.12 10.92 12.76
CA LEU A 127 5.40 11.80 11.84
C LEU A 127 5.47 13.26 12.32
N THR A 128 6.01 14.12 11.47
CA THR A 128 6.00 15.57 11.65
C THR A 128 5.32 16.20 10.43
N ILE A 129 4.51 17.24 10.64
CA ILE A 129 3.82 17.95 9.57
C ILE A 129 4.10 19.44 9.74
N ARG A 130 4.46 20.11 8.64
CA ARG A 130 4.72 21.55 8.62
C ARG A 130 4.23 22.17 7.33
N THR A 131 3.89 23.45 7.38
CA THR A 131 3.59 24.24 6.18
C THR A 131 4.89 24.78 5.58
N VAL A 132 4.98 24.72 4.26
CA VAL A 132 6.05 25.35 3.48
C VAL A 132 5.41 26.21 2.41
N GLU A 133 5.91 27.44 2.25
CA GLU A 133 5.50 28.30 1.15
C GLU A 133 6.09 27.77 -0.16
N GLY A 134 5.21 27.31 -1.05
CA GLY A 134 5.57 26.88 -2.38
C GLY A 134 5.71 28.06 -3.35
N PRO A 135 6.23 27.81 -4.56
CA PRO A 135 6.32 28.83 -5.60
C PRO A 135 4.97 29.47 -5.90
N GLY A 136 4.88 30.80 -5.85
CA GLY A 136 3.64 31.55 -6.07
C GLY A 136 2.75 31.71 -4.84
N GLY A 137 3.32 31.62 -3.62
CA GLY A 137 2.63 31.91 -2.37
C GLY A 137 1.60 30.85 -1.96
N THR A 138 1.64 29.66 -2.55
CA THR A 138 0.74 28.57 -2.18
C THR A 138 1.31 27.83 -0.99
N GLU A 139 0.56 27.76 0.11
CA GLU A 139 0.92 26.95 1.26
C GLU A 139 0.81 25.46 0.95
N VAL A 140 1.88 24.72 1.18
CA VAL A 140 1.95 23.26 0.98
C VAL A 140 2.28 22.59 2.30
N GLY A 141 1.42 21.68 2.75
CA GLY A 141 1.68 20.80 3.88
C GLY A 141 2.68 19.72 3.49
N ILE A 142 3.80 19.67 4.21
CA ILE A 142 4.85 18.66 4.06
C ILE A 142 4.82 17.75 5.29
N GLY A 143 4.50 16.48 5.07
CA GLY A 143 4.65 15.42 6.05
C GLY A 143 6.06 14.82 5.97
N ARG A 144 6.66 14.49 7.10
CA ARG A 144 7.93 13.77 7.19
C ARG A 144 7.81 12.66 8.22
N ASP A 145 8.20 11.46 7.81
CA ASP A 145 8.31 10.28 8.66
C ASP A 145 9.66 9.58 8.40
N GLY A 146 9.91 8.44 9.05
CA GLY A 146 11.19 7.72 8.96
C GLY A 146 11.55 7.16 7.59
N ALA A 147 10.61 7.09 6.65
CA ALA A 147 10.91 6.68 5.28
C ALA A 147 11.13 7.88 4.33
N GLY A 148 11.03 9.13 4.79
CA GLY A 148 11.14 10.34 3.95
C GLY A 148 9.99 11.34 4.06
N SER A 149 9.92 12.24 3.08
CA SER A 149 9.02 13.40 3.08
C SER A 149 8.00 13.32 1.96
N PHE A 150 6.79 13.78 2.22
CA PHE A 150 5.66 13.69 1.30
C PHE A 150 4.75 14.92 1.36
N ALA A 151 4.00 15.11 0.29
CA ALA A 151 3.03 16.18 0.13
C ALA A 151 1.82 15.67 -0.67
N VAL A 152 0.65 16.29 -0.48
CA VAL A 152 -0.63 15.72 -0.95
C VAL A 152 -1.48 16.74 -1.69
N VAL A 153 -2.12 16.26 -2.76
CA VAL A 153 -3.19 16.95 -3.48
C VAL A 153 -4.49 16.17 -3.26
N ALA A 154 -5.54 16.85 -2.79
CA ALA A 154 -6.89 16.31 -2.83
C ALA A 154 -7.53 16.62 -4.18
N ILE A 155 -8.25 15.66 -4.74
CA ILE A 155 -9.10 15.87 -5.90
C ILE A 155 -10.49 16.19 -5.37
N ALA A 156 -11.04 17.34 -5.74
CA ALA A 156 -12.38 17.71 -5.32
C ALA A 156 -13.40 16.76 -5.99
N PRO A 157 -14.38 16.22 -5.25
CA PRO A 157 -15.41 15.40 -5.86
C PRO A 157 -16.20 16.27 -6.85
N GLN A 158 -16.26 15.86 -8.13
CA GLN A 158 -17.15 16.51 -9.08
C GLN A 158 -18.59 16.29 -8.63
N ALA A 159 -19.44 17.31 -8.73
CA ALA A 159 -20.83 17.24 -8.29
C ALA A 159 -21.60 16.17 -9.10
N GLY A 160 -21.67 14.94 -8.56
CA GLY A 160 -22.33 13.80 -9.20
C GLY A 160 -22.58 12.67 -8.20
N LEU A 161 -23.78 12.09 -8.23
CA LEU A 161 -24.28 11.08 -7.28
C LEU A 161 -23.54 9.73 -7.33
N ASN A 162 -22.71 9.49 -8.35
CA ASN A 162 -22.15 8.16 -8.63
C ASN A 162 -20.67 7.99 -8.27
N GLY A 163 -19.95 9.08 -7.95
CA GLY A 163 -18.49 9.05 -7.77
C GLY A 163 -17.75 8.68 -9.07
N ASP A 164 -16.69 9.41 -9.41
CA ASP A 164 -15.99 9.14 -10.67
C ASP A 164 -15.26 7.78 -10.63
N PRO A 165 -15.20 7.03 -11.74
CA PRO A 165 -14.27 5.91 -11.90
C PRO A 165 -12.83 6.33 -11.54
N LEU A 166 -12.04 5.46 -10.92
CA LEU A 166 -10.61 5.65 -10.70
C LEU A 166 -9.89 5.71 -12.05
N GLY A 167 -10.52 5.13 -13.10
CA GLY A 167 -10.09 5.21 -14.49
C GLY A 167 -10.01 6.61 -15.07
N ASP A 168 -10.66 7.62 -14.46
CA ASP A 168 -10.64 9.00 -14.96
C ASP A 168 -9.40 9.77 -14.49
N ILE A 169 -8.66 9.22 -13.52
CA ILE A 169 -7.39 9.79 -13.08
C ILE A 169 -6.33 9.54 -14.17
N PRO A 170 -5.60 10.57 -14.63
CA PRO A 170 -4.63 10.44 -15.73
C PRO A 170 -3.33 9.76 -15.28
N LEU A 171 -3.40 8.47 -14.90
CA LEU A 171 -2.31 7.69 -14.30
C LEU A 171 -1.06 7.67 -15.17
N SER A 172 -1.20 7.59 -16.49
CA SER A 172 -0.06 7.62 -17.44
C SER A 172 0.67 8.96 -17.41
N LYS A 173 -0.06 10.08 -17.43
CA LYS A 173 0.53 11.42 -17.35
C LYS A 173 1.17 11.69 -15.99
N LEU A 174 0.55 11.21 -14.92
CA LEU A 174 1.10 11.31 -13.56
C LEU A 174 2.37 10.46 -13.42
N ALA A 175 2.40 9.26 -13.99
CA ALA A 175 3.59 8.42 -13.98
C ALA A 175 4.74 9.04 -14.80
N GLY A 176 4.44 9.61 -15.97
CA GLY A 176 5.43 10.34 -16.78
C GLY A 176 6.05 11.52 -16.01
N LEU A 177 5.24 12.30 -15.28
CA LEU A 177 5.74 13.41 -14.46
C LEU A 177 6.80 12.98 -13.43
N VAL A 178 6.64 11.80 -12.84
CA VAL A 178 7.60 11.27 -11.84
C VAL A 178 8.86 10.74 -12.52
N GLN A 179 8.78 10.21 -13.74
CA GLN A 179 9.96 9.84 -14.53
C GLN A 179 10.73 11.09 -14.97
N ASP A 180 10.02 12.10 -15.50
CA ASP A 180 10.59 13.34 -16.02
C ASP A 180 11.13 14.28 -14.92
N ALA A 181 10.78 14.02 -13.66
CA ALA A 181 11.29 14.80 -12.54
C ALA A 181 12.82 14.65 -12.39
N GLU A 182 13.39 13.56 -12.89
CA GLU A 182 14.81 13.17 -12.70
C GLU A 182 15.27 13.17 -11.24
N GLN A 183 14.32 13.21 -10.29
CA GLN A 183 14.62 13.25 -8.86
C GLN A 183 14.73 11.82 -8.31
N PRO A 184 15.86 11.45 -7.68
CA PRO A 184 16.02 10.15 -7.10
C PRO A 184 15.00 9.90 -5.98
N GLY A 185 14.34 8.74 -6.01
CA GLY A 185 13.43 8.34 -4.94
C GLY A 185 12.03 8.95 -5.00
N ALA A 186 11.65 9.62 -6.10
CA ALA A 186 10.29 10.12 -6.29
C ALA A 186 9.29 8.95 -6.40
N VAL A 187 8.27 8.94 -5.56
CA VAL A 187 7.18 7.96 -5.54
C VAL A 187 5.86 8.71 -5.56
N LEU A 188 4.95 8.30 -6.44
CA LEU A 188 3.61 8.85 -6.51
C LEU A 188 2.61 7.80 -6.04
N GLN A 189 1.64 8.22 -5.26
CA GLN A 189 0.57 7.37 -4.76
C GLN A 189 -0.77 8.01 -5.08
N VAL A 190 -1.68 7.23 -5.65
CA VAL A 190 -3.08 7.60 -5.80
C VAL A 190 -3.88 6.78 -4.80
N VAL A 191 -4.57 7.45 -3.88
CA VAL A 191 -5.43 6.82 -2.88
C VAL A 191 -6.86 7.20 -3.17
N ARG A 192 -7.73 6.20 -3.25
CA ARG A 192 -9.16 6.40 -3.18
C ARG A 192 -9.71 5.76 -1.93
N HIS A 193 -10.58 6.51 -1.27
CA HIS A 193 -11.33 6.11 -0.10
C HIS A 193 -12.81 6.21 -0.41
N SER A 194 -13.54 5.14 -0.12
CA SER A 194 -14.98 5.07 -0.33
C SER A 194 -15.66 4.53 0.93
N VAL A 195 -16.71 5.23 1.34
CA VAL A 195 -17.66 4.79 2.36
C VAL A 195 -19.00 4.58 1.64
N PRO A 196 -19.60 3.37 1.70
CA PRO A 196 -20.85 3.11 1.00
C PRO A 196 -21.99 3.99 1.55
N ALA A 197 -22.92 4.40 0.68
CA ALA A 197 -24.10 5.21 1.06
C ALA A 197 -24.95 4.54 2.13
N THR A 198 -24.93 3.22 2.13
CA THR A 198 -25.53 2.38 3.16
C THR A 198 -24.53 2.17 4.30
N GLY A 199 -24.15 3.25 5.00
CA GLY A 199 -23.40 3.12 6.25
C GLY A 199 -24.20 2.23 7.21
N ALA A 200 -23.58 1.16 7.72
CA ALA A 200 -24.15 0.36 8.79
C ALA A 200 -24.18 1.22 10.06
N GLY A 201 -25.23 2.02 10.21
CA GLY A 201 -25.61 2.56 11.50
C GLY A 201 -26.10 1.41 12.40
N PRO A 202 -25.90 1.49 13.72
CA PRO A 202 -26.42 0.49 14.64
C PRO A 202 -27.96 0.48 14.54
N GLY A 203 -28.49 -0.65 14.11
CA GLY A 203 -29.92 -0.85 13.83
C GLY A 203 -30.19 -0.88 12.33
N GLY A 204 -30.56 -2.06 11.81
CA GLY A 204 -30.97 -2.24 10.43
C GLY A 204 -32.09 -1.27 10.07
N GLN A 205 -31.73 -0.19 9.38
CA GLN A 205 -32.68 0.76 8.86
C GLN A 205 -33.26 0.18 7.56
N PRO A 206 -34.59 0.01 7.45
CA PRO A 206 -35.22 -0.53 6.23
C PRO A 206 -34.86 0.24 4.96
N ALA A 207 -34.56 1.54 5.10
CA ALA A 207 -34.06 2.37 4.01
C ALA A 207 -32.68 1.90 3.50
N ALA A 208 -31.74 1.57 4.40
CA ALA A 208 -30.42 1.08 4.02
C ALA A 208 -30.50 -0.29 3.32
N ASP A 209 -31.40 -1.16 3.77
CA ASP A 209 -31.65 -2.46 3.12
C ASP A 209 -32.31 -2.30 1.75
N SER A 210 -33.29 -1.40 1.62
CA SER A 210 -33.94 -1.07 0.35
C SER A 210 -32.96 -0.44 -0.66
N TYR A 211 -32.11 0.48 -0.20
CA TYR A 211 -31.02 1.04 -1.02
C TYR A 211 -30.00 -0.02 -1.42
N ARG A 212 -29.70 -1.00 -0.55
CA ARG A 212 -28.81 -2.12 -0.88
C ARG A 212 -29.42 -3.03 -1.94
N GLU A 213 -30.71 -3.31 -1.84
CA GLU A 213 -31.47 -4.04 -2.85
C GLU A 213 -31.44 -3.30 -4.20
N LEU A 214 -31.75 -2.01 -4.22
CA LEU A 214 -31.67 -1.15 -5.41
C LEU A 214 -30.25 -1.13 -6.02
N ALA A 215 -29.22 -0.92 -5.20
CA ALA A 215 -27.83 -0.91 -5.64
C ALA A 215 -27.41 -2.25 -6.25
N SER A 216 -27.82 -3.37 -5.64
CA SER A 216 -27.56 -4.72 -6.17
C SER A 216 -28.32 -5.02 -7.46
N ARG A 217 -29.53 -4.50 -7.61
CA ARG A 217 -30.40 -4.76 -8.77
C ARG A 217 -30.01 -3.94 -9.99
N TYR A 218 -29.55 -2.70 -9.78
CA TYR A 218 -29.20 -1.77 -10.86
C TYR A 218 -27.69 -1.58 -11.02
N GLY A 219 -26.87 -2.27 -10.23
CA GLY A 219 -25.40 -2.15 -10.27
C GLY A 219 -24.88 -0.76 -9.90
N VAL A 220 -25.71 0.09 -9.29
CA VAL A 220 -25.36 1.45 -8.91
C VAL A 220 -24.70 1.41 -7.55
N GLY A 221 -23.37 1.33 -7.52
CA GLY A 221 -22.59 1.47 -6.30
C GLY A 221 -22.55 2.94 -5.86
N MET A 222 -23.54 3.39 -5.10
CA MET A 222 -23.50 4.74 -4.50
C MET A 222 -22.62 4.72 -3.24
N ALA A 223 -21.55 5.48 -3.27
CA ALA A 223 -20.80 5.81 -2.05
C ALA A 223 -21.44 7.03 -1.40
N ALA A 224 -21.63 6.99 -0.07
CA ALA A 224 -22.06 8.15 0.73
C ALA A 224 -21.00 9.25 0.64
N ASP A 225 -19.75 8.80 0.64
CA ASP A 225 -18.60 9.65 0.69
C ASP A 225 -17.47 8.99 -0.11
N GLN A 226 -16.82 9.79 -0.95
CA GLN A 226 -15.60 9.41 -1.64
C GLN A 226 -14.59 10.53 -1.55
N ALA A 227 -13.36 10.15 -1.23
CA ALA A 227 -12.23 11.06 -1.25
C ALA A 227 -11.10 10.43 -2.07
N THR A 228 -10.51 11.23 -2.95
CA THR A 228 -9.38 10.82 -3.77
C THR A 228 -8.22 11.77 -3.55
N TRP A 229 -7.04 11.21 -3.29
CA TRP A 229 -5.81 11.96 -3.06
C TRP A 229 -4.69 11.47 -3.97
N VAL A 230 -3.81 12.39 -4.34
CA VAL A 230 -2.54 12.11 -4.99
C VAL A 230 -1.43 12.59 -4.07
N ALA A 231 -0.67 11.66 -3.51
CA ALA A 231 0.48 11.94 -2.67
C ALA A 231 1.78 11.76 -3.48
N ILE A 232 2.74 12.65 -3.28
CA ILE A 232 4.09 12.56 -3.83
C ILE A 232 5.06 12.48 -2.67
N ARG A 233 6.04 11.58 -2.79
CA ARG A 233 7.02 11.32 -1.74
C ARG A 233 8.42 11.20 -2.31
N PHE A 234 9.39 11.69 -1.54
CA PHE A 234 10.79 11.33 -1.71
C PHE A 234 11.19 10.28 -0.66
N ASP A 235 11.64 9.12 -1.13
CA ASP A 235 12.14 8.03 -0.30
C ASP A 235 13.51 8.39 0.27
N ALA A 236 13.59 8.54 1.60
CA ALA A 236 14.81 9.02 2.28
C ALA A 236 16.03 8.17 1.96
N ARG A 237 15.86 6.85 1.84
CA ARG A 237 16.95 5.93 1.54
C ARG A 237 17.46 6.13 0.11
N THR A 238 16.54 6.23 -0.86
CA THR A 238 16.91 6.39 -2.27
C THR A 238 17.57 7.75 -2.50
N VAL A 239 17.08 8.80 -1.83
CA VAL A 239 17.74 10.12 -1.84
C VAL A 239 19.13 10.03 -1.22
N ALA A 240 19.26 9.43 -0.03
CA ALA A 240 20.56 9.30 0.63
C ALA A 240 21.57 8.47 -0.19
N GLU A 241 21.13 7.40 -0.86
CA GLU A 241 21.97 6.60 -1.76
C GLU A 241 22.42 7.39 -2.99
N ALA A 242 21.61 8.32 -3.50
CA ALA A 242 21.95 9.18 -4.64
C ALA A 242 22.85 10.37 -4.27
N SER A 243 22.75 10.87 -3.03
CA SER A 243 23.55 12.00 -2.53
C SER A 243 24.93 11.60 -1.99
N VAL A 244 25.34 10.33 -2.10
CA VAL A 244 26.67 9.88 -1.64
C VAL A 244 27.76 10.63 -2.41
N GLY A 245 28.48 11.52 -1.73
CA GLY A 245 29.54 12.34 -2.32
C GLY A 245 29.11 13.73 -2.80
N ALA A 246 27.84 14.10 -2.59
CA ALA A 246 27.28 15.43 -2.86
C ALA A 246 27.01 16.19 -1.54
N PRO A 247 26.77 17.52 -1.59
CA PRO A 247 26.29 18.29 -0.45
C PRO A 247 24.98 17.74 0.12
N ASP A 248 24.71 18.02 1.40
CA ASP A 248 23.45 17.63 2.04
C ASP A 248 22.29 18.53 1.56
N ASP A 249 21.59 18.09 0.52
CA ASP A 249 20.46 18.81 -0.06
C ASP A 249 19.12 18.56 0.69
N SER A 250 19.17 17.99 1.90
CA SER A 250 17.96 17.65 2.66
C SER A 250 17.08 18.85 3.02
N ALA A 251 17.65 20.06 3.05
CA ALA A 251 16.94 21.31 3.25
C ALA A 251 16.04 21.69 2.05
N GLU A 252 16.39 21.25 0.83
CA GLU A 252 15.69 21.62 -0.41
C GLU A 252 14.51 20.71 -0.75
N ILE A 253 14.51 19.48 -0.22
CA ILE A 253 13.45 18.46 -0.37
C ILE A 253 12.02 19.04 -0.27
N PRO A 254 11.67 19.89 0.72
CA PRO A 254 10.31 20.43 0.85
C PRO A 254 9.94 21.37 -0.30
N LEU A 255 10.89 22.19 -0.75
CA LEU A 255 10.70 23.08 -1.89
C LEU A 255 10.53 22.28 -3.18
N MET A 256 11.35 21.25 -3.38
CA MET A 256 11.23 20.35 -4.52
C MET A 256 9.89 19.61 -4.54
N LEU A 257 9.41 19.13 -3.40
CA LEU A 257 8.08 18.53 -3.26
C LEU A 257 6.98 19.53 -3.62
N SER A 258 7.08 20.79 -3.17
CA SER A 258 6.09 21.82 -3.52
C SER A 258 6.01 22.07 -5.04
N VAL A 259 7.15 22.03 -5.74
CA VAL A 259 7.21 22.14 -7.20
C VAL A 259 6.53 20.95 -7.87
N LEU A 260 6.83 19.72 -7.44
CA LEU A 260 6.24 18.50 -8.00
C LEU A 260 4.74 18.43 -7.77
N VAL A 261 4.26 18.76 -6.56
CA VAL A 261 2.85 18.82 -6.23
C VAL A 261 2.11 19.83 -7.11
N ARG A 262 2.71 21.00 -7.36
CA ARG A 262 2.16 21.98 -8.30
C ARG A 262 2.12 21.45 -9.73
N ARG A 263 3.13 20.70 -10.19
CA ARG A 263 3.11 20.04 -11.50
C ARG A 263 1.99 19.00 -11.58
N VAL A 264 1.78 18.20 -10.54
CA VAL A 264 0.67 17.23 -10.46
C VAL A 264 -0.68 17.96 -10.54
N GLY A 265 -0.87 19.02 -9.77
CA GLY A 265 -2.08 19.87 -9.87
C GLY A 265 -2.34 20.37 -11.29
N LYS A 266 -1.31 20.83 -12.00
CA LYS A 266 -1.43 21.23 -13.41
C LYS A 266 -1.87 20.08 -14.32
N VAL A 267 -1.36 18.86 -14.11
CA VAL A 267 -1.76 17.67 -14.89
C VAL A 267 -3.23 17.31 -14.63
N LEU A 268 -3.67 17.37 -13.37
CA LEU A 268 -5.06 17.12 -12.97
C LEU A 268 -6.01 18.14 -13.62
N ARG A 269 -5.72 19.44 -13.48
CA ARG A 269 -6.53 20.52 -14.08
C ARG A 269 -6.62 20.44 -15.60
N ARG A 270 -5.51 20.13 -16.29
CA ARG A 270 -5.51 19.92 -17.75
C ARG A 270 -6.34 18.72 -18.18
N SER A 271 -6.61 17.79 -17.26
CA SER A 271 -7.46 16.62 -17.49
C SER A 271 -8.90 16.86 -17.02
N GLY A 272 -9.27 18.11 -16.69
CA GLY A 272 -10.62 18.49 -16.29
C GLY A 272 -10.94 18.26 -14.81
N LEU A 273 -9.96 17.87 -13.99
CA LEU A 273 -10.16 17.58 -12.57
C LEU A 273 -9.88 18.81 -11.71
N GLU A 274 -10.83 19.15 -10.84
CA GLU A 274 -10.61 20.13 -9.77
C GLU A 274 -9.76 19.53 -8.66
N TYR A 275 -8.86 20.34 -8.12
CA TYR A 275 -7.90 19.87 -7.12
C TYR A 275 -7.58 20.96 -6.11
N GLN A 276 -7.16 20.52 -4.93
CA GLN A 276 -6.68 21.37 -3.84
C GLN A 276 -5.34 20.83 -3.34
N VAL A 277 -4.31 21.68 -3.31
CA VAL A 277 -3.06 21.36 -2.61
C VAL A 277 -3.34 21.46 -1.12
N LEU A 278 -3.02 20.42 -0.36
CA LEU A 278 -3.31 20.41 1.07
C LEU A 278 -2.26 21.21 1.85
N SER A 279 -2.72 22.10 2.73
CA SER A 279 -1.91 22.72 3.78
C SER A 279 -1.60 21.71 4.89
N ALA A 280 -0.85 22.11 5.92
CA ALA A 280 -0.60 21.24 7.08
C ALA A 280 -1.90 20.75 7.74
N ASP A 281 -2.87 21.64 7.96
CA ASP A 281 -4.18 21.27 8.53
C ASP A 281 -4.96 20.31 7.63
N GLY A 282 -5.04 20.62 6.32
CA GLY A 282 -5.71 19.75 5.36
C GLY A 282 -5.05 18.37 5.26
N LEU A 283 -3.72 18.30 5.42
CA LEU A 283 -2.99 17.03 5.46
C LEU A 283 -3.32 16.22 6.73
N ILE A 284 -3.38 16.86 7.90
CA ILE A 284 -3.79 16.21 9.16
C ILE A 284 -5.21 15.66 9.05
N GLU A 285 -6.13 16.44 8.48
CA GLU A 285 -7.51 16.03 8.26
C GLU A 285 -7.59 14.83 7.31
N ALA A 286 -6.88 14.87 6.17
CA ALA A 286 -6.84 13.78 5.20
C ALA A 286 -6.29 12.48 5.82
N LEU A 287 -5.23 12.56 6.62
CA LEU A 287 -4.65 11.39 7.30
C LEU A 287 -5.58 10.85 8.39
N THR A 288 -6.20 11.73 9.18
CA THR A 288 -7.13 11.36 10.25
C THR A 288 -8.37 10.66 9.69
N ARG A 289 -8.96 11.24 8.64
CA ARG A 289 -10.10 10.67 7.90
C ARG A 289 -9.72 9.34 7.26
N SER A 290 -8.60 9.29 6.56
CA SER A 290 -8.17 8.06 5.88
C SER A 290 -7.83 6.95 6.88
N CYS A 291 -7.30 7.25 8.06
CA CYS A 291 -6.98 6.22 9.06
C CYS A 291 -8.14 5.92 10.03
N GLU A 292 -9.31 6.55 9.88
CA GLU A 292 -10.45 6.48 10.83
C GLU A 292 -9.98 6.70 12.28
N LEU A 293 -9.25 7.79 12.49
CA LEU A 293 -8.67 8.16 13.79
C LEU A 293 -9.48 9.22 14.53
N GLU A 294 -10.70 9.48 14.08
CA GLU A 294 -11.62 10.42 14.74
C GLU A 294 -11.83 10.04 16.21
N GLN A 295 -11.92 11.05 17.07
CA GLN A 295 -11.98 10.85 18.50
C GLN A 295 -13.28 10.14 18.88
N PRO A 296 -13.22 8.95 19.48
CA PRO A 296 -14.40 8.31 20.03
C PRO A 296 -14.97 9.10 21.23
N PRO A 297 -16.27 8.95 21.55
CA PRO A 297 -16.94 9.67 22.65
C PRO A 297 -16.27 9.38 24.02
N PRO A 298 -16.49 10.17 25.09
CA PRO A 298 -15.85 9.90 26.39
C PRO A 298 -16.27 8.52 26.98
N GLY A 299 -15.29 7.65 27.30
CA GLY A 299 -15.50 6.35 27.95
C GLY A 299 -14.25 5.46 28.05
N PRO A 300 -14.27 4.36 28.84
CA PRO A 300 -13.16 3.41 28.94
C PRO A 300 -13.05 2.61 27.63
N GLN A 301 -12.10 2.97 26.78
CA GLN A 301 -12.13 2.55 25.38
C GLN A 301 -11.04 1.58 24.94
N PRO A 302 -11.38 0.68 23.99
CA PRO A 302 -10.40 -0.14 23.30
C PRO A 302 -9.45 0.79 22.53
N ARG A 303 -8.16 0.65 22.83
CA ARG A 303 -7.10 1.46 22.21
C ARG A 303 -6.89 1.02 20.76
N ASN A 304 -6.63 1.98 19.87
CA ASN A 304 -6.11 1.68 18.52
C ASN A 304 -4.96 0.69 18.64
N ALA A 305 -5.11 -0.50 18.05
CA ALA A 305 -4.21 -1.61 18.30
C ALA A 305 -4.03 -2.49 17.07
N GLU A 306 -2.77 -2.82 16.79
CA GLU A 306 -2.43 -3.85 15.81
C GLU A 306 -2.67 -5.23 16.42
N SER A 307 -3.40 -6.09 15.70
CA SER A 307 -3.42 -7.53 15.88
C SER A 307 -2.70 -8.19 14.70
N TRP A 308 -2.44 -9.49 14.78
CA TRP A 308 -1.77 -10.20 13.68
C TRP A 308 -2.56 -10.14 12.37
N THR A 309 -3.89 -10.16 12.42
CA THR A 309 -4.77 -10.30 11.24
C THR A 309 -5.53 -9.03 10.87
N GLY A 310 -5.50 -8.01 11.72
CA GLY A 310 -6.14 -6.73 11.46
C GLY A 310 -5.64 -5.61 12.36
N TRP A 311 -6.01 -4.38 12.02
CA TRP A 311 -5.75 -3.19 12.83
C TRP A 311 -7.08 -2.61 13.32
N ARG A 312 -7.20 -2.36 14.62
CA ARG A 312 -8.41 -1.82 15.22
C ARG A 312 -8.33 -0.30 15.31
N SER A 313 -9.32 0.38 14.76
CA SER A 313 -9.59 1.80 14.97
C SER A 313 -10.56 1.99 16.15
N ALA A 314 -11.20 3.17 16.24
CA ALA A 314 -12.22 3.44 17.24
C ALA A 314 -13.42 2.49 17.13
N SER A 315 -13.96 2.27 15.93
CA SER A 315 -15.21 1.54 15.73
C SER A 315 -15.10 0.31 14.82
N LEU A 316 -14.07 0.25 13.96
CA LEU A 316 -13.91 -0.79 12.95
C LEU A 316 -12.66 -1.64 13.17
N LEU A 317 -12.67 -2.80 12.53
CA LEU A 317 -11.48 -3.63 12.35
C LEU A 317 -11.09 -3.59 10.87
N HIS A 318 -9.84 -3.22 10.61
CA HIS A 318 -9.27 -3.04 9.28
C HIS A 318 -8.45 -4.27 8.89
N ALA A 319 -8.58 -4.71 7.65
CA ALA A 319 -7.73 -5.73 7.03
C ALA A 319 -7.17 -5.21 5.70
N CYS A 320 -5.84 -5.27 5.59
CA CYS A 320 -5.10 -4.83 4.42
C CYS A 320 -4.62 -6.02 3.59
N PHE A 321 -4.62 -5.81 2.28
CA PHE A 321 -4.28 -6.77 1.25
C PHE A 321 -3.31 -6.15 0.26
N TRP A 322 -2.44 -6.99 -0.29
CA TRP A 322 -1.59 -6.65 -1.42
C TRP A 322 -2.10 -7.34 -2.68
N VAL A 323 -2.22 -6.60 -3.78
CA VAL A 323 -2.58 -7.15 -5.09
C VAL A 323 -1.37 -7.85 -5.71
N SER A 324 -1.40 -9.18 -5.71
CA SER A 324 -0.33 -10.05 -6.25
C SER A 324 -0.54 -10.48 -7.70
N GLY A 325 -1.76 -10.37 -8.21
CA GLY A 325 -2.08 -10.69 -9.60
C GLY A 325 -2.93 -9.59 -10.18
N TRP A 326 -2.60 -9.19 -11.40
CA TRP A 326 -3.27 -8.13 -12.12
C TRP A 326 -3.98 -8.73 -13.34
N PRO A 327 -5.17 -8.24 -13.69
CA PRO A 327 -5.79 -8.55 -14.97
C PRO A 327 -5.03 -7.88 -16.12
N ASP A 328 -5.48 -8.13 -17.34
CA ASP A 328 -4.97 -7.40 -18.51
C ASP A 328 -5.09 -5.88 -18.33
N LEU A 329 -4.09 -5.15 -18.82
CA LEU A 329 -3.93 -3.70 -18.69
C LEU A 329 -5.12 -2.92 -19.24
N ARG A 330 -5.76 -3.44 -20.29
CA ARG A 330 -6.98 -2.84 -20.86
C ARG A 330 -8.12 -2.75 -19.84
N ASN A 331 -8.11 -3.64 -18.85
CA ASN A 331 -9.14 -3.75 -17.82
C ASN A 331 -8.68 -3.24 -16.45
N SER A 332 -7.51 -2.59 -16.34
CA SER A 332 -6.98 -2.16 -15.04
C SER A 332 -7.83 -1.08 -14.38
N GLY A 333 -8.46 -0.18 -15.16
CA GLY A 333 -9.38 0.82 -14.63
C GLY A 333 -10.61 0.17 -13.98
N ALA A 334 -11.32 -0.65 -14.76
CA ALA A 334 -12.48 -1.41 -14.27
C ALA A 334 -12.15 -2.31 -13.06
N PHE A 335 -10.94 -2.90 -13.05
CA PHE A 335 -10.44 -3.68 -11.92
C PHE A 335 -10.30 -2.85 -10.64
N LEU A 336 -9.72 -1.65 -10.74
CA LEU A 336 -9.56 -0.74 -9.61
C LEU A 336 -10.92 -0.24 -9.11
N ASP A 337 -11.84 0.07 -10.02
CA ASP A 337 -13.20 0.51 -9.68
C ASP A 337 -13.98 -0.57 -8.94
N GLU A 338 -13.87 -1.82 -9.40
CA GLU A 338 -14.53 -2.95 -8.75
C GLU A 338 -13.99 -3.18 -7.34
N MET A 339 -12.67 -3.03 -7.13
CA MET A 339 -12.10 -3.07 -5.79
C MET A 339 -12.64 -1.95 -4.89
N SER A 340 -12.75 -0.72 -5.41
CA SER A 340 -13.31 0.42 -4.66
C SER A 340 -14.80 0.26 -4.28
N ARG A 341 -15.52 -0.63 -4.96
CA ARG A 341 -16.93 -0.97 -4.69
C ARG A 341 -17.12 -2.18 -3.77
N THR A 342 -16.03 -2.72 -3.20
CA THR A 342 -16.13 -3.82 -2.24
C THR A 342 -17.05 -3.44 -1.07
N GLN A 343 -18.00 -4.34 -0.75
CA GLN A 343 -18.94 -4.16 0.36
C GLN A 343 -18.20 -4.25 1.71
N ALA A 344 -17.84 -3.09 2.24
CA ALA A 344 -17.20 -2.90 3.53
C ALA A 344 -17.72 -1.59 4.13
N ALA A 345 -17.62 -1.40 5.45
CA ALA A 345 -17.93 -0.11 6.07
C ALA A 345 -17.01 1.00 5.55
N LEU A 346 -15.80 0.61 5.13
CA LEU A 346 -14.82 1.48 4.53
C LEU A 346 -13.95 0.66 3.57
N THR A 347 -13.72 1.19 2.37
CA THR A 347 -12.81 0.61 1.39
C THR A 347 -11.78 1.66 0.97
N SER A 348 -10.50 1.26 0.93
CA SER A 348 -9.42 2.09 0.41
C SER A 348 -8.60 1.31 -0.61
N VAL A 349 -8.37 1.93 -1.76
CA VAL A 349 -7.50 1.43 -2.82
C VAL A 349 -6.34 2.40 -2.97
N ALA A 350 -5.12 1.92 -2.76
CA ALA A 350 -3.92 2.72 -2.88
C ALA A 350 -3.01 2.16 -3.97
N LEU A 351 -2.84 2.93 -5.04
CA LEU A 351 -1.97 2.64 -6.16
C LEU A 351 -0.66 3.42 -5.99
N ILE A 352 0.47 2.73 -5.96
CA ILE A 352 1.80 3.33 -5.77
C ILE A 352 2.62 3.10 -7.03
N LEU A 353 3.14 4.20 -7.58
CA LEU A 353 3.91 4.31 -8.81
C LEU A 353 5.32 4.78 -8.45
N ALA A 354 6.34 4.02 -8.82
CA ALA A 354 7.74 4.39 -8.58
C ALA A 354 8.57 4.19 -9.87
N PRO A 355 9.43 5.13 -10.28
CA PRO A 355 10.34 4.93 -11.41
C PRO A 355 11.27 3.74 -11.20
N LEU A 356 11.54 3.01 -12.28
CA LEU A 356 12.46 1.89 -12.34
C LEU A 356 13.15 1.89 -13.72
N GLY A 357 14.21 2.70 -13.86
CA GLY A 357 14.78 3.01 -15.18
C GLY A 357 13.69 3.63 -16.08
N ASP A 358 13.59 3.15 -17.31
CA ASP A 358 12.56 3.59 -18.28
C ASP A 358 11.14 3.06 -17.98
N LEU A 359 10.98 2.29 -16.90
CA LEU A 359 9.72 1.66 -16.52
C LEU A 359 9.14 2.26 -15.23
N ILE A 360 7.89 1.93 -14.94
CA ILE A 360 7.20 2.28 -13.69
C ILE A 360 6.87 1.01 -12.93
N GLU A 361 7.39 0.89 -11.71
CA GLU A 361 6.93 -0.11 -10.76
C GLU A 361 5.56 0.28 -10.19
N LEU A 362 4.60 -0.63 -10.32
CA LEU A 362 3.24 -0.52 -9.81
C LEU A 362 3.04 -1.44 -8.60
N ARG A 363 2.52 -0.89 -7.52
CA ARG A 363 2.04 -1.62 -6.34
C ARG A 363 0.62 -1.20 -6.05
N CYS A 364 -0.23 -2.13 -5.64
CA CYS A 364 -1.59 -1.81 -5.20
C CYS A 364 -1.92 -2.48 -3.89
N LEU A 365 -2.46 -1.69 -2.98
CA LEU A 365 -2.99 -2.13 -1.70
C LEU A 365 -4.50 -1.95 -1.70
N LEU A 366 -5.19 -2.92 -1.12
CA LEU A 366 -6.62 -2.87 -0.84
C LEU A 366 -6.80 -2.97 0.67
N ARG A 367 -7.47 -2.01 1.28
CA ARG A 367 -7.90 -2.07 2.67
C ARG A 367 -9.41 -2.07 2.73
N VAL A 368 -9.94 -2.98 3.54
CA VAL A 368 -11.36 -3.04 3.89
C VAL A 368 -11.50 -2.96 5.39
N ALA A 369 -12.54 -2.29 5.87
CA ALA A 369 -12.87 -2.24 7.28
C ALA A 369 -14.36 -2.57 7.49
N SER A 370 -14.65 -3.21 8.62
CA SER A 370 -16.00 -3.61 9.00
C SER A 370 -16.11 -3.69 10.53
N GLU A 371 -17.32 -3.92 11.02
CA GLU A 371 -17.48 -4.38 12.39
C GLU A 371 -16.68 -5.67 12.64
N PRO A 372 -16.16 -5.89 13.87
CA PRO A 372 -15.31 -7.04 14.16
C PRO A 372 -15.95 -8.40 13.85
N SER A 373 -17.28 -8.53 14.04
CA SER A 373 -18.04 -9.76 13.76
C SER A 373 -18.13 -10.09 12.26
N LEU A 374 -18.01 -9.09 11.39
CA LEU A 374 -18.20 -9.21 9.94
C LEU A 374 -16.87 -9.28 9.17
N LEU A 375 -15.73 -9.11 9.83
CA LEU A 375 -14.45 -8.93 9.14
C LEU A 375 -14.08 -10.10 8.23
N ASP A 376 -14.27 -11.34 8.68
CA ASP A 376 -13.91 -12.51 7.87
C ASP A 376 -14.79 -12.64 6.62
N GLN A 377 -16.06 -12.25 6.73
CA GLN A 377 -17.00 -12.18 5.60
C GLN A 377 -16.56 -11.07 4.62
N THR A 378 -16.29 -9.86 5.12
CA THR A 378 -15.80 -8.74 4.31
C THR A 378 -14.48 -9.07 3.61
N CYS A 379 -13.54 -9.72 4.31
CA CYS A 379 -12.28 -10.20 3.74
C CYS A 379 -12.52 -11.22 2.61
N SER A 380 -13.48 -12.11 2.77
CA SER A 380 -13.80 -13.12 1.75
C SER A 380 -14.46 -12.49 0.53
N ALA A 381 -15.37 -11.54 0.74
CA ALA A 381 -16.00 -10.74 -0.33
C ALA A 381 -14.94 -9.93 -1.11
N ALA A 382 -13.99 -9.29 -0.42
CA ALA A 382 -12.89 -8.57 -1.05
C ALA A 382 -12.02 -9.47 -1.95
N ARG A 383 -11.63 -10.66 -1.45
CA ARG A 383 -10.87 -11.63 -2.25
C ARG A 383 -11.67 -12.11 -3.46
N GLN A 384 -12.97 -12.37 -3.30
CA GLN A 384 -13.83 -12.82 -4.37
C GLN A 384 -14.04 -11.73 -5.43
N ALA A 385 -14.23 -10.46 -5.02
CA ALA A 385 -14.32 -9.33 -5.94
C ALA A 385 -13.05 -9.21 -6.81
N VAL A 386 -11.87 -9.24 -6.19
CA VAL A 386 -10.59 -9.22 -6.90
C VAL A 386 -10.44 -10.41 -7.85
N SER A 387 -10.80 -11.61 -7.39
CA SER A 387 -10.66 -12.83 -8.19
C SER A 387 -11.61 -12.86 -9.39
N ARG A 388 -12.85 -12.37 -9.25
CA ARG A 388 -13.82 -12.30 -10.34
C ARG A 388 -13.35 -11.37 -11.45
N SER A 389 -12.61 -10.33 -11.09
CA SER A 389 -12.02 -9.37 -12.04
C SER A 389 -10.64 -9.79 -12.57
N GLY A 390 -10.26 -11.07 -12.40
CA GLY A 390 -9.01 -11.63 -12.94
C GLY A 390 -7.74 -11.29 -12.15
N GLY A 391 -7.87 -10.68 -10.97
CA GLY A 391 -6.75 -10.37 -10.08
C GLY A 391 -6.53 -11.44 -9.01
N SER A 392 -5.49 -11.26 -8.19
CA SER A 392 -5.35 -11.98 -6.93
C SER A 392 -4.78 -11.08 -5.83
N VAL A 393 -5.16 -11.34 -4.59
CA VAL A 393 -4.69 -10.63 -3.40
C VAL A 393 -4.26 -11.60 -2.31
N PHE A 394 -3.36 -11.16 -1.43
CA PHE A 394 -3.08 -11.82 -0.16
C PHE A 394 -3.12 -10.84 1.00
N ARG A 395 -3.54 -11.31 2.17
CA ARG A 395 -3.68 -10.49 3.38
C ARG A 395 -2.30 -10.19 3.99
N LEU A 396 -2.11 -8.97 4.48
CA LEU A 396 -0.86 -8.47 5.06
C LEU A 396 -0.74 -8.78 6.56
N ASP A 397 -0.89 -10.05 6.92
CA ASP A 397 -0.83 -10.49 8.31
C ASP A 397 0.55 -10.17 8.95
N GLY A 398 0.51 -9.56 10.13
CA GLY A 398 1.68 -9.04 10.86
C GLY A 398 2.20 -7.68 10.37
N GLU A 399 1.55 -7.07 9.38
CA GLU A 399 1.92 -5.79 8.76
C GLU A 399 0.68 -4.87 8.63
N GLN A 400 -0.33 -5.02 9.49
CA GLN A 400 -1.63 -4.38 9.32
C GLN A 400 -1.58 -2.88 9.64
N ALA A 401 -0.92 -2.48 10.72
CA ALA A 401 -0.75 -1.07 11.06
C ALA A 401 0.05 -0.28 9.99
N PRO A 402 1.24 -0.74 9.56
CA PRO A 402 1.96 -0.03 8.50
C PRO A 402 1.22 -0.08 7.16
N ALA A 403 0.45 -1.15 6.88
CA ALA A 403 -0.38 -1.20 5.69
C ALA A 403 -1.54 -0.20 5.73
N VAL A 404 -2.18 0.02 6.90
CA VAL A 404 -3.18 1.08 7.09
C VAL A 404 -2.60 2.44 6.75
N TYR A 405 -1.41 2.77 7.27
CA TYR A 405 -0.72 4.02 6.95
C TYR A 405 -0.27 4.11 5.48
N ALA A 406 0.18 2.99 4.90
CA ALA A 406 0.53 2.92 3.48
C ALA A 406 -0.69 3.00 2.55
N THR A 407 -1.91 2.79 3.05
CA THR A 407 -3.16 3.05 2.32
C THR A 407 -3.72 4.45 2.57
N ALA A 408 -3.12 5.24 3.47
CA ALA A 408 -3.39 6.67 3.63
C ALA A 408 -2.56 7.49 2.63
N PRO A 409 -2.91 8.77 2.37
CA PRO A 409 -2.19 9.61 1.40
C PRO A 409 -0.80 10.04 1.91
N THR A 410 0.17 9.12 1.83
CA THR A 410 1.51 9.26 2.46
C THR A 410 2.67 9.05 1.48
N GLY A 411 2.37 8.66 0.23
CA GLY A 411 3.32 8.18 -0.77
C GLY A 411 3.75 6.72 -0.59
N GLY A 412 3.01 5.94 0.19
CA GLY A 412 3.20 4.50 0.37
C GLY A 412 3.83 4.04 1.70
N GLY A 413 3.76 4.88 2.72
CA GLY A 413 4.04 4.57 4.14
C GLY A 413 5.52 4.38 4.54
N ALA A 414 5.75 4.31 5.86
CA ALA A 414 7.03 3.92 6.46
C ALA A 414 7.29 2.41 6.21
N ARG A 415 8.47 2.06 5.69
CA ARG A 415 8.82 0.68 5.29
C ARG A 415 9.30 -0.19 6.44
#